data_AF-A0A849GU92-F1
#
_entry.id   AF-A0A849GU92-F1
#
_cell.length_a   1.000
_cell.length_b   1.000
_cell.length_c   1.000
_cell.angle_alpha   90.00
_cell.angle_beta   90.00
_cell.angle_gamma   90.00
#
_symmetry.space_group_name_H-M   'P 1'
#
loop_
_entity.id
_entity.type
_entity.pdbx_description
1 polymer ?
#
loop_
_entity_poly.entity_id
_entity_poly.type
_entity_poly.pdbx_seq_one_letter_code
_entity_poly.pdbx_strand_id
1 'polypeptide(L)'
;EAELEEIKTYLTGAYPLRFDGNGPIARILVGMQIEGLTPDYITTRNDKVNAVTVEDIKRVAKWLFRPEDLRFVVVGSPDGVENVN
;
A
#
# COMPACT_ATOMS: atom_id res chain seq x y z
N GLU A 1 9.90 -14.67 -6.66
CA GLU A 1 9.63 -15.29 -5.33
C GLU A 1 10.45 -14.62 -4.23
N ALA A 2 11.79 -14.56 -4.34
CA ALA A 2 12.65 -13.91 -3.33
C ALA A 2 12.23 -12.48 -2.94
N GLU A 3 11.96 -11.61 -3.93
CA GLU A 3 11.50 -10.24 -3.68
C GLU A 3 10.14 -10.19 -2.94
N LEU A 4 9.20 -11.07 -3.28
CA LEU A 4 7.89 -11.12 -2.61
C LEU A 4 8.04 -11.53 -1.16
N GLU A 5 8.88 -12.52 -0.88
CA GLU A 5 9.13 -13.01 0.48
C GLU A 5 9.87 -11.97 1.33
N GLU A 6 10.84 -11.26 0.76
CA GLU A 6 11.54 -10.15 1.43
C GLU A 6 10.56 -9.04 1.83
N ILE A 7 9.69 -8.62 0.90
CA ILE A 7 8.70 -7.57 1.16
C ILE A 7 7.65 -8.04 2.17
N LYS A 8 7.17 -9.29 2.10
CA LYS A 8 6.27 -9.85 3.11
C LYS A 8 6.91 -9.85 4.49
N THR A 9 8.16 -10.28 4.59
CA THR A 9 8.92 -10.28 5.85
C THR A 9 9.04 -8.88 6.44
N TYR A 10 9.41 -7.90 5.60
CA TYR A 10 9.48 -6.50 6.01
C TYR A 10 8.12 -5.96 6.47
N LEU A 11 7.06 -6.12 5.66
CA LEU A 11 5.73 -5.57 5.94
C LEU A 11 5.07 -6.19 7.17
N THR A 12 5.31 -7.47 7.45
CA THR A 12 4.75 -8.17 8.61
C THR A 12 5.58 -7.91 9.87
N GLY A 13 6.91 -7.84 9.75
CA GLY A 13 7.83 -7.53 10.84
C GLY A 13 7.74 -6.07 11.32
N ALA A 14 7.49 -5.12 10.41
CA ALA A 14 7.32 -3.71 10.76
C ALA A 14 5.94 -3.39 11.37
N TYR A 15 4.95 -4.29 11.24
CA TYR A 15 3.58 -4.00 11.65
C TYR A 15 3.40 -3.80 13.17
N PRO A 16 3.96 -4.63 14.06
CA PRO A 16 3.86 -4.43 15.51
C PRO A 16 4.45 -3.11 15.99
N LEU A 17 5.51 -2.63 15.32
CA LEU A 17 6.18 -1.36 15.66
C LEU A 17 5.28 -0.15 15.48
N ARG A 18 4.18 -0.27 14.73
CA ARG A 18 3.18 0.80 14.58
C ARG A 18 2.34 1.02 15.84
N PHE A 19 2.40 0.10 16.80
CA PHE A 19 1.64 0.12 18.06
C PHE A 19 2.53 0.42 19.28
N ASP A 20 3.63 1.15 19.08
CA ASP A 20 4.65 1.44 20.10
C ASP A 20 4.28 2.57 21.09
N GLY A 21 3.06 3.12 20.99
CA GLY A 21 2.58 4.13 21.94
C GLY A 21 1.10 4.49 21.78
N ASN A 22 0.54 5.10 22.81
CA ASN A 22 -0.89 5.42 22.87
C ASN A 22 -1.35 6.35 21.73
N GLY A 23 -0.54 7.33 21.34
CA GLY A 23 -0.84 8.25 20.23
C GLY A 23 -0.93 7.54 18.87
N PRO A 24 0.11 6.80 18.44
CA PRO A 24 0.05 5.93 17.26
C PRO A 24 -1.12 4.95 17.27
N ILE A 25 -1.35 4.25 18.39
CA ILE A 25 -2.46 3.30 18.55
C ILE A 25 -3.80 4.00 18.29
N ALA A 26 -4.06 5.16 18.92
CA ALA A 26 -5.30 5.89 18.74
C ALA A 26 -5.53 6.31 17.28
N ARG A 27 -4.49 6.77 16.58
CA ARG A 27 -4.60 7.14 15.15
C ARG A 27 -4.96 5.94 14.26
N ILE A 28 -4.37 4.79 14.53
CA ILE A 28 -4.67 3.55 13.77
C ILE A 28 -6.13 3.14 14.01
N LEU A 29 -6.58 3.14 15.27
CA LEU A 29 -7.96 2.78 15.60
C LEU A 29 -8.99 3.71 14.95
N VAL A 30 -8.73 5.01 14.92
CA VAL A 30 -9.59 5.98 14.23
C VAL A 30 -9.59 5.75 12.72
N GLY A 31 -8.42 5.50 12.11
CA GLY A 31 -8.33 5.17 10.68
C GLY A 31 -9.13 3.91 10.32
N MET A 32 -9.01 2.85 11.14
CA MET A 32 -9.79 1.63 10.99
C MET A 32 -11.30 1.89 11.07
N GLN A 33 -11.75 2.74 11.99
CA GLN A 33 -13.17 3.11 12.09
C GLN A 33 -13.67 3.84 10.85
N ILE A 34 -12.87 4.78 10.31
CA ILE A 34 -13.20 5.52 9.08
C ILE A 34 -13.32 4.57 7.89
N GLU A 35 -12.42 3.58 7.79
CA GLU A 35 -12.42 2.57 6.73
C GLU A 35 -13.45 1.45 6.95
N GLY A 36 -14.18 1.45 8.07
CA GLY A 36 -15.15 0.41 8.40
C GLY A 36 -14.52 -0.96 8.74
N LEU A 37 -13.26 -0.97 9.16
CA LEU A 37 -12.55 -2.18 9.56
C LEU A 37 -12.94 -2.62 10.96
N THR A 38 -13.10 -3.93 11.12
CA THR A 38 -13.37 -4.56 12.41
C THR A 38 -12.08 -4.67 13.25
N PRO A 39 -12.17 -4.71 14.59
CA PRO A 39 -10.99 -4.78 15.46
C PRO A 39 -10.08 -6.00 15.22
N ASP A 40 -10.63 -7.13 14.75
CA ASP A 40 -9.86 -8.35 14.41
C ASP A 40 -8.90 -8.14 13.24
N TYR A 41 -9.05 -7.05 12.47
CA TYR A 41 -8.08 -6.72 11.43
C TYR A 41 -6.66 -6.56 11.98
N ILE A 42 -6.50 -6.08 13.22
CA ILE A 42 -5.17 -5.93 13.85
C ILE A 42 -4.44 -7.27 13.93
N THR A 43 -5.14 -8.35 14.31
CA THR A 43 -4.51 -9.66 14.46
C THR A 43 -4.46 -10.45 13.15
N THR A 44 -5.40 -10.21 12.23
CA THR A 44 -5.53 -10.99 10.98
C THR A 44 -4.81 -10.36 9.78
N ARG A 45 -4.37 -9.09 9.87
CA ARG A 45 -3.75 -8.38 8.74
C ARG A 45 -2.50 -9.06 8.20
N ASN A 46 -1.64 -9.61 9.06
CA ASN A 46 -0.42 -10.28 8.60
C ASN A 46 -0.73 -11.55 7.82
N ASP A 47 -1.75 -12.33 8.20
CA ASP A 47 -2.21 -13.49 7.43
C ASP A 47 -2.72 -13.07 6.06
N LYS A 48 -3.50 -11.98 6.01
CA LYS A 48 -3.99 -11.40 4.74
C LYS A 48 -2.84 -10.98 3.82
N VAL A 49 -1.77 -10.39 4.35
CA VAL A 49 -0.57 -10.02 3.57
C VAL A 49 0.19 -11.25 3.09
N ASN A 50 0.37 -12.26 3.94
CA ASN A 50 1.06 -13.49 3.59
C ASN A 50 0.33 -14.30 2.52
N ALA A 51 -1.01 -14.21 2.48
CA ALA A 51 -1.84 -14.86 1.47
C ALA A 51 -1.71 -14.26 0.06
N VAL A 52 -1.13 -13.07 -0.10
CA VAL A 52 -0.98 -12.43 -1.42
C VAL A 52 -0.02 -13.21 -2.31
N THR A 53 -0.45 -13.49 -3.54
CA THR A 53 0.33 -14.21 -4.56
C THR A 53 0.93 -13.27 -5.62
N VAL A 54 1.88 -13.76 -6.41
CA VAL A 54 2.42 -13.01 -7.56
C VAL A 54 1.33 -12.77 -8.60
N GLU A 55 0.41 -13.71 -8.76
CA GLU A 55 -0.73 -13.64 -9.67
C GLU A 55 -1.68 -12.50 -9.27
N ASP A 56 -1.97 -12.35 -7.97
CA ASP A 56 -2.76 -11.22 -7.46
C ASP A 56 -2.10 -9.88 -7.76
N ILE A 57 -0.79 -9.78 -7.55
CA ILE A 57 -0.01 -8.57 -7.80
C ILE A 57 -0.07 -8.22 -9.29
N LYS A 58 0.18 -9.19 -10.18
CA LYS A 58 0.11 -8.98 -11.64
C LYS A 58 -1.28 -8.56 -12.08
N ARG A 59 -2.34 -9.17 -11.52
CA ARG A 59 -3.73 -8.82 -11.82
C ARG A 59 -4.04 -7.37 -11.44
N VAL A 60 -3.66 -6.95 -10.23
CA VAL A 60 -3.89 -5.57 -9.77
C VAL A 60 -3.04 -4.57 -10.55
N ALA A 61 -1.79 -4.89 -10.83
CA ALA A 61 -0.91 -4.05 -11.65
C ALA A 61 -1.54 -3.78 -13.03
N LYS A 62 -2.04 -4.82 -13.71
CA LYS A 62 -2.73 -4.66 -15.00
C LYS A 62 -4.01 -3.83 -14.90
N TRP A 63 -4.71 -3.87 -13.76
CA TRP A 63 -5.94 -3.10 -13.56
C TRP A 63 -5.68 -1.61 -13.30
N LEU A 64 -4.60 -1.28 -12.58
CA LEU A 64 -4.25 0.09 -12.19
C LEU A 64 -3.34 0.80 -13.19
N PHE A 65 -2.35 0.11 -13.75
CA PHE A 65 -1.42 0.71 -14.71
C PHE A 65 -2.02 0.69 -16.12
N ARG A 66 -2.83 1.72 -16.38
CA ARG A 66 -3.42 2.01 -17.69
C ARG A 66 -2.67 3.18 -18.34
N PRO A 67 -1.76 2.90 -19.29
CA PRO A 67 -0.95 3.95 -19.92
C PRO A 67 -1.78 5.12 -20.48
N GLU A 68 -2.97 4.82 -20.97
CA GLU A 68 -3.94 5.77 -21.51
C GLU A 68 -4.53 6.75 -20.48
N ASP A 69 -4.56 6.37 -19.20
CA ASP A 69 -5.09 7.19 -18.11
C ASP A 69 -3.98 7.91 -17.31
N LEU A 70 -2.71 7.77 -17.72
CA LEU A 70 -1.57 8.36 -17.03
C LEU A 70 -1.52 9.87 -17.21
N ARG A 71 -1.46 10.59 -16.08
CA ARG A 71 -1.28 12.04 -16.04
C ARG A 71 0.08 12.38 -15.45
N PHE A 72 0.85 13.16 -16.20
CA PHE A 72 2.12 13.71 -15.75
C PHE A 72 1.94 15.18 -15.38
N VAL A 73 2.39 15.56 -14.19
CA VAL A 73 2.38 16.95 -13.74
C VAL A 73 3.81 17.35 -13.47
N VAL A 74 4.31 18.34 -14.21
CA VAL A 74 5.66 18.89 -14.06
C VAL A 74 5.53 20.32 -13.54
N VAL A 75 6.24 20.64 -12.45
CA VAL A 75 6.21 21.96 -11.81
C VAL A 75 7.60 22.59 -11.90
N GLY A 76 7.69 23.79 -12.48
CA GLY A 76 8.95 24.51 -12.70
C GLY A 76 9.04 25.09 -14.12
N SER A 77 10.26 25.26 -14.63
CA SER A 77 10.54 25.66 -16.03
C SER A 77 11.18 24.49 -16.79
N PRO A 78 10.41 23.46 -17.17
CA PRO A 78 10.97 22.31 -17.85
C PRO A 78 11.29 22.64 -19.32
N ASP A 79 12.53 22.41 -19.73
CA ASP A 79 12.89 22.38 -21.15
C ASP A 79 12.53 21.01 -21.74
N GLY A 80 11.83 21.01 -22.88
CA GLY A 80 11.54 19.78 -23.65
C GLY A 80 10.38 18.92 -23.14
N VAL A 81 9.47 19.47 -22.31
CA VAL A 81 8.24 18.78 -21.91
C VAL A 81 7.08 19.28 -22.75
N GLU A 82 6.50 18.40 -23.58
CA GLU A 82 5.29 18.68 -24.34
C GLU A 82 4.05 18.31 -23.53
N ASN A 83 3.00 19.14 -23.58
CA ASN A 83 1.70 18.76 -23.03
C ASN A 83 1.12 17.63 -23.89
N VAL A 84 1.17 16.41 -23.36
CA VAL A 84 0.49 15.25 -23.93
C VAL A 84 -0.63 14.84 -22.99
N ASN A 85 -1.75 15.56 -23.10
CA ASN A 85 -3.13 15.18 -22.75
C ASN A 85 -4.09 16.29 -23.19
#